data_AF-A0A532F699-F1
#
_entry.id   AF-A0A532F699-F1
#
_cell.length_a   1.000
_cell.length_b   1.000
_cell.length_c   1.000
_cell.angle_alpha   90.00
_cell.angle_beta   90.00
_cell.angle_gamma   90.00
#
_symmetry.space_group_name_H-M   'P 1'
#
loop_
_entity.id
_entity.type
_entity.pdbx_description
1 polymer ?
#
loop_
_entity_poly.entity_id
_entity_poly.type
_entity_poly.pdbx_seq_one_letter_code
_entity_poly.pdbx_strand_id
1 'polypeptide(L)'
;PGKPSDHFPAPFPNAEAAAAANGGAAPPDMSLLAKARGVERGFPRFVFDIFTQYAQGGPDYIHSLLTGYDQQPPAGMVIPEGTHYNPYFLSGVSLKMPKPLSDGQVTYDDGAPQTVDQYSRDVSAFLMWAAEPHLEDRKKTGFRVLVFLLLFGALVYLTKRKVWAGVAH
;
A
#
# COMPACT_ATOMS: atom_id res chain seq x y z
N PRO A 1 -16.05 -19.23 21.65
CA PRO A 1 -14.87 -18.33 21.73
C PRO A 1 -13.93 -18.64 20.55
N GLY A 2 -13.27 -17.62 19.99
CA GLY A 2 -12.37 -17.80 18.84
C GLY A 2 -11.08 -18.55 19.22
N LYS A 3 -10.48 -19.23 18.24
CA LYS A 3 -9.19 -19.93 18.35
C LYS A 3 -8.13 -19.23 17.48
N PRO A 4 -6.83 -19.41 17.74
CA PRO A 4 -5.76 -18.82 16.92
C PRO A 4 -5.74 -19.26 15.45
N SER A 5 -6.38 -20.39 15.12
CA SER A 5 -6.53 -20.88 13.75
C SER A 5 -7.69 -20.24 12.98
N ASP A 6 -8.58 -19.50 13.67
CA ASP A 6 -9.74 -18.89 13.05
C ASP A 6 -9.34 -17.62 12.30
N HIS A 7 -9.97 -17.37 11.17
CA HIS A 7 -9.81 -16.13 10.42
C HIS A 7 -10.51 -14.97 11.13
N PHE A 8 -10.17 -13.74 10.74
CA PHE A 8 -10.90 -12.56 11.18
C PHE A 8 -12.36 -12.64 10.70
N PRO A 9 -13.33 -12.41 11.59
CA PRO A 9 -14.75 -12.51 11.23
C PRO A 9 -15.13 -11.38 10.27
N ALA A 10 -15.93 -11.71 9.25
CA ALA A 10 -16.48 -10.71 8.34
C ALA A 10 -17.55 -9.87 9.06
N PRO A 11 -17.58 -8.53 8.86
CA PRO A 11 -18.59 -7.66 9.47
C PRO A 11 -19.98 -7.82 8.84
N PHE A 12 -20.03 -8.34 7.61
CA PHE A 12 -21.27 -8.60 6.88
C PHE A 12 -21.27 -10.02 6.31
N PRO A 13 -22.44 -10.68 6.17
CA PRO A 13 -22.53 -12.03 5.64
C PRO A 13 -22.26 -12.10 4.13
N ASN A 14 -22.52 -11.02 3.39
CA ASN A 14 -22.30 -10.91 1.95
C ASN A 14 -22.17 -9.44 1.50
N ALA A 15 -21.83 -9.24 0.23
CA ALA A 15 -21.60 -7.91 -0.35
C ALA A 15 -22.88 -7.08 -0.45
N GLU A 16 -24.03 -7.71 -0.68
CA GLU A 16 -25.33 -7.06 -0.78
C GLU A 16 -25.75 -6.45 0.57
N ALA A 17 -25.59 -7.19 1.67
CA ALA A 17 -25.82 -6.70 3.02
C ALA A 17 -24.87 -5.56 3.37
N ALA A 18 -23.60 -5.68 2.97
CA ALA A 18 -22.61 -4.63 3.17
C ALA A 18 -22.98 -3.35 2.41
N ALA A 19 -23.38 -3.46 1.14
CA ALA A 19 -23.81 -2.32 0.33
C ALA A 19 -25.10 -1.68 0.87
N ALA A 20 -26.08 -2.47 1.29
CA ALA A 20 -27.31 -1.98 1.89
C ALA A 20 -27.05 -1.15 3.16
N ALA A 21 -26.10 -1.60 4.00
CA ALA A 21 -25.72 -0.88 5.23
C ALA A 21 -24.89 0.39 4.97
N ASN A 22 -24.21 0.50 3.82
CA ASN A 22 -23.26 1.58 3.51
C ASN A 22 -23.72 2.45 2.32
N GLY A 23 -25.03 2.65 2.17
CA GLY A 23 -25.57 3.59 1.18
C GLY A 23 -25.33 3.18 -0.28
N GLY A 24 -25.38 1.88 -0.57
CA GLY A 24 -25.24 1.28 -1.89
C GLY A 24 -23.82 0.87 -2.28
N ALA A 25 -22.81 1.13 -1.44
CA ALA A 25 -21.41 0.78 -1.72
C ALA A 25 -20.88 -0.25 -0.72
N ALA A 26 -20.48 -1.43 -1.19
CA ALA A 26 -19.84 -2.42 -0.34
C ALA A 26 -18.38 -1.99 -0.03
N PRO A 27 -17.97 -1.95 1.25
CA PRO A 27 -16.56 -1.75 1.60
C PRO A 27 -15.69 -2.85 0.98
N PRO A 28 -14.54 -2.50 0.37
CA PRO A 28 -13.63 -3.50 -0.19
C PRO A 28 -12.97 -4.32 0.91
N ASP A 29 -12.60 -5.56 0.59
CA ASP A 29 -11.74 -6.36 1.47
C ASP A 29 -10.37 -5.70 1.65
N MET A 30 -9.90 -5.66 2.89
CA MET A 30 -8.67 -4.95 3.25
C MET A 30 -7.41 -5.80 3.14
N SER A 31 -7.53 -7.12 2.97
CA SER A 31 -6.39 -8.05 3.04
C SER A 31 -5.31 -7.74 2.00
N LEU A 32 -5.70 -7.29 0.80
CA LEU A 32 -4.79 -6.96 -0.30
C LEU A 32 -4.82 -5.48 -0.70
N LEU A 33 -5.47 -4.62 0.10
CA LEU A 33 -5.77 -3.24 -0.29
C LEU A 33 -4.51 -2.43 -0.60
N ALA A 34 -3.47 -2.57 0.24
CA ALA A 34 -2.18 -1.90 0.05
C ALA A 34 -1.52 -2.28 -1.30
N LYS A 35 -1.72 -3.50 -1.80
CA LYS A 35 -1.18 -3.89 -3.11
C LYS A 35 -2.11 -3.56 -4.26
N ALA A 36 -3.42 -3.53 -4.02
CA ALA A 36 -4.44 -3.27 -5.03
C ALA A 36 -4.62 -1.78 -5.39
N ARG A 37 -4.02 -0.87 -4.64
CA ARG A 37 -4.20 0.59 -4.77
C ARG A 37 -2.88 1.35 -4.92
N GLY A 38 -1.83 0.71 -5.42
CA GLY A 38 -0.55 1.36 -5.69
C GLY A 38 -0.67 2.38 -6.82
N VAL A 39 -0.20 3.60 -6.57
CA VAL A 39 -0.01 4.63 -7.61
C VAL A 39 1.38 4.42 -8.23
N GLU A 40 1.44 4.18 -9.54
CA GLU A 40 2.71 4.19 -10.26
C GLU A 40 3.20 5.64 -10.47
N ARG A 41 4.47 5.92 -10.17
CA ARG A 41 5.08 7.25 -10.34
C ARG A 41 5.25 7.68 -11.82
N GLY A 42 4.83 6.86 -12.76
CA GLY A 42 4.88 7.12 -14.21
C GLY A 42 6.28 7.04 -14.84
N PHE A 43 6.32 7.07 -16.17
CA PHE A 43 7.58 7.13 -16.94
C PHE A 43 8.19 8.55 -16.88
N PRO A 44 9.51 8.72 -16.65
CA PRO A 44 10.56 7.70 -16.48
C PRO A 44 10.91 7.41 -15.00
N ARG A 45 10.10 7.88 -14.04
CA ARG A 45 10.45 7.86 -12.61
C ARG A 45 10.64 6.44 -12.08
N PHE A 46 9.93 5.46 -12.62
CA PHE A 46 10.05 4.03 -12.27
C PHE A 46 11.49 3.48 -12.33
N VAL A 47 12.38 4.08 -13.12
CA VAL A 47 13.79 3.64 -13.21
C VAL A 47 14.51 3.84 -11.88
N PHE A 48 14.15 4.87 -11.11
CA PHE A 48 14.73 5.12 -9.79
C PHE A 48 14.14 4.19 -8.70
N ASP A 49 12.94 3.66 -8.92
CA ASP A 49 12.26 2.72 -8.02
C ASP A 49 13.05 1.41 -7.88
N ILE A 50 13.76 1.01 -8.94
CA ILE A 50 14.65 -0.17 -8.95
C ILE A 50 15.77 -0.01 -7.92
N PHE A 51 16.35 1.19 -7.82
CA PHE A 51 17.46 1.47 -6.91
C PHE A 51 16.99 1.80 -5.50
N THR A 52 15.78 2.34 -5.34
CA THR A 52 15.21 2.73 -4.04
C THR A 52 14.35 1.65 -3.39
N GLN A 53 14.00 0.58 -4.13
CA GLN A 53 13.05 -0.45 -3.70
C GLN A 53 11.72 0.12 -3.19
N TYR A 54 11.30 1.24 -3.76
CA TYR A 54 10.12 1.97 -3.28
C TYR A 54 8.85 1.17 -3.60
N ALA A 55 8.30 0.51 -2.58
CA ALA A 55 7.09 -0.30 -2.64
C ALA A 55 5.97 0.27 -1.74
N GLN A 56 6.04 1.57 -1.41
CA GLN A 56 5.13 2.21 -0.45
C GLN A 56 3.93 2.91 -1.09
N GLY A 57 3.77 2.86 -2.43
CA GLY A 57 2.67 3.57 -3.10
C GLY A 57 1.27 3.19 -2.62
N GLY A 58 1.08 1.98 -2.09
CA GLY A 58 -0.17 1.55 -1.45
C GLY A 58 -0.38 2.10 -0.04
N PRO A 59 0.54 1.84 0.89
CA PRO A 59 0.50 2.42 2.24
C PRO A 59 0.41 3.95 2.24
N ASP A 60 1.12 4.60 1.31
CA ASP A 60 1.09 6.05 1.16
C ASP A 60 -0.27 6.55 0.64
N TYR A 61 -0.88 5.81 -0.28
CA TYR A 61 -2.26 6.08 -0.71
C TYR A 61 -3.24 5.95 0.46
N ILE A 62 -3.15 4.87 1.24
CA ILE A 62 -4.03 4.65 2.40
C ILE A 62 -3.84 5.77 3.44
N HIS A 63 -2.60 6.14 3.75
CA HIS A 63 -2.29 7.23 4.67
C HIS A 63 -2.87 8.56 4.19
N SER A 64 -2.63 8.89 2.91
CA SER A 64 -3.14 10.12 2.30
C SER A 64 -4.67 10.16 2.26
N LEU A 65 -5.32 9.03 1.95
CA LEU A 65 -6.76 8.91 1.95
C LEU A 65 -7.33 9.13 3.37
N LEU A 66 -6.73 8.52 4.40
CA LEU A 66 -7.21 8.64 5.77
C LEU A 66 -7.02 10.04 6.36
N THR A 67 -5.99 10.77 5.93
CA THR A 67 -5.67 12.14 6.39
C THR A 67 -6.30 13.25 5.54
N GLY A 68 -6.74 12.95 4.32
CA GLY A 68 -7.19 13.94 3.34
C GLY A 68 -8.63 14.45 3.45
N TYR A 69 -9.39 14.04 4.47
CA TYR A 69 -10.82 14.35 4.58
C TYR A 69 -11.15 15.82 4.88
N ASP A 70 -10.22 16.58 5.45
CA ASP A 70 -10.46 17.98 5.84
C ASP A 70 -10.17 18.98 4.70
N GLN A 71 -9.94 18.48 3.49
CA GLN A 71 -9.66 19.29 2.30
C GLN A 71 -10.96 19.78 1.65
N GLN A 72 -10.93 20.99 1.09
CA GLN A 72 -12.10 21.55 0.41
C GLN A 72 -12.13 21.17 -1.07
N PRO A 73 -13.32 20.88 -1.63
CA PRO A 73 -13.45 20.60 -3.06
C PRO A 73 -13.08 21.83 -3.89
N PRO A 74 -12.38 21.67 -5.03
CA PRO A 74 -12.11 22.75 -5.97
C PRO A 74 -13.37 23.48 -6.43
N ALA A 75 -13.24 24.77 -6.74
CA ALA A 75 -14.35 25.59 -7.20
C ALA A 75 -15.08 24.96 -8.41
N GLY A 76 -16.41 24.88 -8.33
CA GLY A 76 -17.26 24.28 -9.37
C GLY A 76 -17.37 22.76 -9.34
N MET A 77 -16.69 22.07 -8.40
CA MET A 77 -16.84 20.63 -8.21
C MET A 77 -18.16 20.33 -7.48
N VAL A 78 -19.03 19.53 -8.11
CA VAL A 78 -20.28 19.07 -7.52
C VAL A 78 -20.04 17.72 -6.84
N ILE A 79 -20.26 17.67 -5.53
CA ILE A 79 -20.19 16.43 -4.75
C ILE A 79 -21.61 15.83 -4.69
N PRO A 80 -21.80 14.58 -5.18
CA PRO A 80 -23.08 13.89 -5.07
C PRO A 80 -23.60 13.82 -3.62
N GLU A 81 -24.92 13.80 -3.47
CA GLU A 81 -25.52 13.71 -2.14
C GLU A 81 -25.16 12.39 -1.44
N GLY A 82 -24.84 12.48 -0.15
CA GLY A 82 -24.45 11.33 0.66
C GLY A 82 -23.11 10.71 0.25
N THR A 83 -22.22 11.47 -0.39
CA THR A 83 -20.80 11.11 -0.55
C THR A 83 -19.90 12.18 0.08
N HIS A 84 -18.64 11.85 0.27
CA HIS A 84 -17.63 12.69 0.89
C HIS A 84 -16.55 13.04 -0.13
N TYR A 85 -16.00 14.25 -0.03
CA TYR A 85 -14.87 14.66 -0.84
C TYR A 85 -13.55 14.18 -0.20
N ASN A 86 -12.62 13.71 -1.03
CA ASN A 86 -11.24 13.44 -0.64
C ASN A 86 -10.35 13.55 -1.88
N PRO A 87 -9.33 14.43 -1.89
CA PRO A 87 -8.51 14.68 -3.07
C PRO A 87 -7.66 13.48 -3.48
N TYR A 88 -7.41 12.54 -2.57
CA TYR A 88 -6.58 11.38 -2.84
C TYR A 88 -7.36 10.20 -3.39
N PHE A 89 -8.70 10.22 -3.35
CA PHE A 89 -9.51 9.09 -3.81
C PHE A 89 -9.36 8.85 -5.32
N LEU A 90 -8.76 7.71 -5.69
CA LEU A 90 -8.39 7.41 -7.08
C LEU A 90 -9.57 6.97 -7.95
N SER A 91 -10.66 6.50 -7.35
CA SER A 91 -11.76 5.83 -8.08
C SER A 91 -12.94 6.76 -8.40
N GLY A 92 -12.82 8.07 -8.19
CA GLY A 92 -13.86 9.02 -8.54
C GLY A 92 -13.69 10.39 -7.88
N VAL A 93 -14.71 11.23 -8.04
CA VAL A 93 -14.74 12.60 -7.48
C VAL A 93 -15.05 12.62 -5.98
N SER A 94 -15.73 11.59 -5.49
CA SER A 94 -16.19 11.46 -4.10
C SER A 94 -16.33 9.99 -3.71
N LEU A 95 -16.37 9.69 -2.41
CA LEU A 95 -16.50 8.34 -1.88
C LEU A 95 -17.59 8.22 -0.81
N LYS A 96 -18.15 7.04 -0.63
CA LYS A 96 -19.21 6.76 0.38
C LYS A 96 -18.67 6.59 1.80
N MET A 97 -17.36 6.49 1.99
CA MET A 97 -16.74 6.34 3.30
C MET A 97 -16.65 7.71 4.01
N PRO A 98 -17.28 7.92 5.17
CA PRO A 98 -17.08 9.11 5.99
C PRO A 98 -15.67 9.13 6.60
N LYS A 99 -15.25 10.25 7.18
CA LYS A 99 -13.98 10.37 7.91
C LYS A 99 -13.93 9.32 9.04
N PRO A 100 -13.06 8.28 8.95
CA PRO A 100 -13.10 7.16 9.87
C PRO A 100 -12.27 7.37 11.14
N LEU A 101 -11.35 8.34 11.12
CA LEU A 101 -10.38 8.61 12.18
C LEU A 101 -10.52 10.05 12.69
N SER A 102 -10.42 10.20 14.01
CA SER A 102 -10.33 11.47 14.73
C SER A 102 -9.23 11.39 15.79
N ASP A 103 -8.66 12.53 16.16
CA ASP A 103 -7.65 12.58 17.24
C ASP A 103 -8.26 12.06 18.56
N GLY A 104 -7.45 11.35 19.35
CA GLY A 104 -7.87 10.77 20.64
C GLY A 104 -8.86 9.60 20.54
N GLN A 105 -9.17 9.08 19.34
CA GLN A 105 -10.15 8.01 19.15
C GLN A 105 -9.72 6.65 19.73
N VAL A 106 -8.41 6.35 19.77
CA VAL A 106 -7.87 5.07 20.26
C VAL A 106 -6.73 5.35 21.23
N THR A 107 -6.69 4.63 22.35
CA THR A 107 -5.56 4.71 23.28
C THR A 107 -4.51 3.66 22.96
N TYR A 108 -3.25 4.07 22.89
CA TYR A 108 -2.11 3.17 22.77
C TYR A 108 -1.49 2.85 24.14
N ASP A 109 -1.05 1.60 24.32
CA ASP A 109 -0.44 1.12 25.56
C ASP A 109 1.03 1.52 25.70
N ASP A 110 1.67 1.96 24.62
CA ASP A 110 3.09 2.32 24.53
C ASP A 110 3.36 3.83 24.65
N GLY A 111 2.30 4.63 24.81
CA GLY A 111 2.40 6.09 24.89
C GLY A 111 2.57 6.80 23.54
N ALA A 112 2.35 6.11 22.41
CA ALA A 112 2.38 6.74 21.10
C ALA A 112 1.37 7.88 20.96
N PRO A 113 1.64 8.90 20.12
CA PRO A 113 0.73 10.01 19.90
C PRO A 113 -0.64 9.54 19.40
N GLN A 114 -1.71 10.08 19.99
CA GLN A 114 -3.09 9.72 19.66
C GLN A 114 -3.67 10.64 18.57
N THR A 115 -2.99 10.71 17.42
CA THR A 115 -3.36 11.61 16.30
C THR A 115 -3.75 10.85 15.05
N VAL A 116 -4.57 11.46 14.18
CA VAL A 116 -4.95 10.88 12.88
C VAL A 116 -3.73 10.54 12.02
N ASP A 117 -2.67 11.35 12.08
CA ASP A 117 -1.42 11.08 11.37
C ASP A 117 -0.72 9.82 11.89
N GLN A 118 -0.70 9.61 13.21
CA GLN A 118 -0.12 8.40 13.80
C GLN A 118 -0.98 7.16 13.48
N TYR A 119 -2.29 7.22 13.73
CA TYR A 119 -3.22 6.13 13.44
C TYR A 119 -3.15 5.70 11.98
N SER A 120 -3.13 6.66 11.04
CA SER A 120 -3.10 6.34 9.62
C SER A 120 -1.79 5.70 9.19
N ARG A 121 -0.64 6.06 9.78
CA ARG A 121 0.64 5.36 9.51
C ARG A 121 0.60 3.91 10.00
N ASP A 122 0.10 3.70 11.21
CA ASP A 122 0.05 2.37 11.82
C ASP A 122 -0.92 1.44 11.08
N VAL A 123 -2.11 1.94 10.73
CA VAL A 123 -3.08 1.20 9.91
C VAL A 123 -2.51 0.88 8.54
N SER A 124 -1.88 1.84 7.86
CA SER A 124 -1.25 1.60 6.55
C SER A 124 -0.12 0.58 6.62
N ALA A 125 0.70 0.61 7.68
CA ALA A 125 1.77 -0.36 7.89
C ALA A 125 1.20 -1.77 8.14
N PHE A 126 0.17 -1.88 8.99
CA PHE A 126 -0.53 -3.14 9.24
C PHE A 126 -1.15 -3.73 7.97
N LEU A 127 -1.82 -2.90 7.16
CA LEU A 127 -2.41 -3.34 5.89
C LEU A 127 -1.35 -3.75 4.86
N MET A 128 -0.16 -3.14 4.89
CA MET A 128 0.96 -3.60 4.05
C MET A 128 1.44 -4.98 4.49
N TRP A 129 1.58 -5.20 5.80
CA TRP A 129 1.95 -6.50 6.34
C TRP A 129 0.90 -7.57 5.99
N ALA A 130 -0.39 -7.26 6.15
CA ALA A 130 -1.48 -8.16 5.78
C ALA A 130 -1.44 -8.53 4.30
N ALA A 131 -1.13 -7.57 3.43
CA ALA A 131 -1.02 -7.78 1.99
C ALA A 131 0.28 -8.48 1.57
N GLU A 132 1.34 -8.40 2.38
CA GLU A 132 2.65 -8.99 2.09
C GLU A 132 3.39 -9.47 3.36
N PRO A 133 2.97 -10.60 3.97
CA PRO A 133 3.56 -11.06 5.23
C PRO A 133 5.02 -11.52 5.10
N HIS A 134 5.50 -11.81 3.88
CA HIS A 134 6.86 -12.25 3.59
C HIS A 134 7.78 -11.14 3.10
N LEU A 135 7.40 -9.86 3.27
CA LEU A 135 8.13 -8.72 2.73
C LEU A 135 9.58 -8.65 3.21
N GLU A 136 9.80 -8.88 4.50
CA GLU A 136 11.14 -8.84 5.09
C GLU A 136 12.03 -9.98 4.55
N ASP A 137 11.51 -11.20 4.54
CA ASP A 137 12.22 -12.38 4.02
C ASP A 137 12.54 -12.25 2.53
N ARG A 138 11.59 -11.70 1.75
CA ARG A 138 11.80 -11.39 0.33
C ARG A 138 12.93 -10.38 0.15
N LYS A 139 12.93 -9.28 0.90
CA LYS A 139 13.98 -8.24 0.82
C LYS A 139 15.35 -8.79 1.22
N LYS A 140 15.40 -9.53 2.32
CA LYS A 140 16.63 -10.18 2.82
C LYS A 140 17.20 -11.17 1.81
N THR A 141 16.35 -12.00 1.21
CA THR A 141 16.76 -12.98 0.19
C THR A 141 17.18 -12.27 -1.10
N GLY A 142 16.40 -11.30 -1.57
CA GLY A 142 16.68 -10.53 -2.78
C GLY A 142 18.04 -9.82 -2.71
N PHE A 143 18.37 -9.20 -1.57
CA PHE A 143 19.67 -8.56 -1.37
C PHE A 143 20.84 -9.55 -1.53
N ARG A 144 20.73 -10.75 -0.92
CA ARG A 144 21.75 -11.81 -1.05
C ARG A 144 21.91 -12.27 -2.49
N VAL A 145 20.80 -12.43 -3.22
CA VAL A 145 20.81 -12.83 -4.63
C VAL A 145 21.48 -11.77 -5.50
N LEU A 146 21.21 -10.47 -5.27
CA LEU A 146 21.85 -9.39 -6.02
C LEU A 146 23.37 -9.38 -5.84
N VAL A 147 23.86 -9.56 -4.61
CA VAL A 147 25.30 -9.67 -4.34
C VAL A 147 25.91 -10.86 -5.07
N PHE A 148 25.25 -12.03 -5.01
CA PHE A 148 25.69 -13.22 -5.74
C PHE A 148 25.76 -12.98 -7.26
N LEU A 149 24.71 -12.40 -7.85
CA LEU A 149 24.64 -12.12 -9.29
C LEU A 149 25.71 -11.12 -9.74
N LEU A 150 26.06 -10.13 -8.93
CA LEU A 150 27.15 -9.20 -9.22
C LEU A 150 28.49 -9.93 -9.31
N LEU A 151 28.80 -10.75 -8.30
CA LEU A 151 30.04 -11.54 -8.27
C LEU A 151 30.10 -12.56 -9.41
N PHE A 152 29.01 -13.29 -9.62
CA PHE A 152 28.90 -14.28 -10.69
C PHE A 152 28.99 -13.62 -12.08
N GLY A 153 28.29 -12.50 -12.28
CA GLY A 153 28.35 -11.71 -13.51
C GLY A 153 29.76 -11.21 -13.82
N ALA A 154 30.49 -10.72 -12.81
CA ALA A 154 31.89 -10.34 -12.97
C ALA A 154 32.77 -11.53 -13.36
N LEU A 155 32.60 -12.70 -12.72
CA LEU A 155 33.34 -13.91 -13.04
C LEU A 155 33.07 -14.40 -14.47
N VAL A 156 31.80 -14.42 -14.89
CA VAL A 156 31.39 -14.79 -16.25
C VAL A 156 31.96 -13.81 -17.27
N TYR A 157 31.91 -12.50 -16.99
CA TYR A 157 32.48 -11.47 -17.87
C TYR A 157 33.99 -11.64 -18.04
N LEU A 158 34.73 -11.85 -16.95
CA LEU A 158 36.17 -12.11 -17.01
C LEU A 158 36.50 -13.41 -17.77
N THR A 159 35.70 -14.46 -17.56
CA THR A 159 35.84 -15.74 -18.27
C THR A 159 35.59 -15.57 -19.77
N LYS A 160 34.52 -14.87 -20.15
CA LYS A 160 34.24 -14.50 -21.54
C LYS A 160 35.44 -13.77 -22.15
N ARG A 161 35.92 -12.71 -21.49
CA ARG A 161 37.05 -11.92 -21.99
C ARG A 161 38.30 -12.77 -22.20
N LYS A 162 38.57 -13.73 -21.31
CA LYS A 162 39.72 -14.64 -21.41
C LYS A 162 39.57 -15.65 -22.58
N VAL A 163 38.41 -16.27 -22.73
CA VAL A 163 38.16 -17.28 -23.79
C VAL A 163 38.18 -16.65 -25.18
N TRP A 164 37.61 -15.45 -25.32
CA TRP A 164 37.48 -14.78 -26.61
C TRP A 164 38.67 -13.89 -26.98
N ALA A 165 39.72 -13.81 -26.14
CA ALA A 165 40.87 -12.96 -26.38
C ALA A 165 41.66 -13.31 -27.65
N GLY A 166 41.57 -14.55 -28.13
CA GLY A 166 42.28 -15.05 -29.32
C GLY A 166 41.44 -15.12 -30.60
N VAL A 167 40.20 -14.65 -30.57
CA VAL A 167 39.30 -14.67 -31.74
C VAL A 167 39.30 -13.28 -32.37
N ALA A 168 39.58 -13.18 -33.67
CA ALA A 168 39.52 -11.91 -34.39
C ALA A 168 38.11 -11.29 -34.27
N HIS A 169 38.05 -10.00 -33.97
CA HIS A 169 36.82 -9.22 -33.88
C HIS A 169 36.47 -8.61 -35.24
#